data_AF-A0A7Y1UU43-F1
#
_entry.id   AF-A0A7Y1UU43-F1
#
_cell.length_a   1.000
_cell.length_b   1.000
_cell.length_c   1.000
_cell.angle_alpha   90.00
_cell.angle_beta   90.00
_cell.angle_gamma   90.00
#
_symmetry.space_group_name_H-M   'P 1'
#
loop_
_entity.id
_entity.type
_entity.pdbx_description
1 polymer ?
#
loop_
_entity_poly.entity_id
_entity_poly.type
_entity_poly.pdbx_seq_one_letter_code
_entity_poly.pdbx_strand_id
1 'polypeptide(L)'
;MSEELQKAEDKVNKEFKKVAESIADIHVAFHAVKDAGPMDDLYGLLDELEDRVKKARTGGLTGSGSKGHRKALAEYRDLLNPTPEV
;
A
#
# COMPACT_ATOMS: atom_id res chain seq x y z
N MET A 1 27.04 2.01 -4.04
CA MET A 1 25.91 2.56 -3.26
C MET A 1 26.30 2.52 -1.79
N SER A 2 26.03 3.57 -0.99
CA SER A 2 26.32 3.49 0.45
C SER A 2 25.42 2.45 1.11
N GLU A 3 25.84 1.91 2.26
CA GLU A 3 25.02 0.93 3.00
C GLU A 3 23.66 1.51 3.40
N GLU A 4 23.60 2.80 3.70
CA GLU A 4 22.35 3.51 4.02
C GLU A 4 21.43 3.61 2.81
N LEU A 5 21.98 3.94 1.64
CA LEU A 5 21.21 4.05 0.41
C LEU A 5 20.68 2.67 -0.03
N GLN A 6 21.46 1.59 0.15
CA GLN A 6 20.98 0.22 -0.09
C GLN A 6 19.84 -0.16 0.87
N LYS A 7 19.96 0.13 2.17
CA LYS A 7 18.90 -0.14 3.16
C LYS A 7 17.60 0.62 2.83
N ALA A 8 17.72 1.86 2.35
CA ALA A 8 16.56 2.65 1.96
C ALA A 8 15.89 2.08 0.69
N GLU A 9 16.66 1.65 -0.30
CA GLU A 9 16.15 0.94 -1.48
C GLU A 9 15.41 -0.35 -1.10
N ASP A 10 16.01 -1.18 -0.24
CA ASP A 10 15.42 -2.42 0.24
C ASP A 10 14.08 -2.17 0.95
N LYS A 11 14.00 -1.07 1.73
CA LYS A 11 12.77 -0.65 2.41
C LYS A 11 11.68 -0.23 1.42
N VAL A 12 12.03 0.51 0.35
CA VAL A 12 11.09 0.87 -0.73
C VAL A 12 10.55 -0.40 -1.38
N ASN A 13 11.44 -1.32 -1.79
CA ASN A 13 11.07 -2.57 -2.43
C ASN A 13 10.17 -3.45 -1.55
N LYS A 14 10.49 -3.53 -0.25
CA LYS A 14 9.68 -4.26 0.73
C LYS A 14 8.27 -3.70 0.85
N GLU A 15 8.13 -2.39 0.99
CA GLU A 15 6.81 -1.77 1.11
C GLU A 15 6.02 -1.82 -0.21
N PHE A 16 6.69 -1.71 -1.36
CA PHE A 16 6.07 -1.92 -2.66
C PHE A 16 5.49 -3.33 -2.80
N LYS A 17 6.27 -4.36 -2.42
CA LYS A 17 5.79 -5.75 -2.46
C LYS A 17 4.54 -5.96 -1.62
N LYS A 18 4.49 -5.39 -0.40
CA LYS A 18 3.29 -5.45 0.44
C LYS A 18 2.07 -4.78 -0.21
N VAL A 19 2.25 -3.65 -0.88
CA VAL A 19 1.17 -3.01 -1.64
C VAL A 19 0.68 -3.95 -2.74
N ALA A 20 1.59 -4.53 -3.51
CA ALA A 20 1.23 -5.48 -4.58
C ALA A 20 0.47 -6.70 -4.04
N GLU A 21 0.89 -7.25 -2.91
CA GLU A 21 0.18 -8.34 -2.22
C GLU A 21 -1.24 -7.91 -1.80
N SER A 22 -1.40 -6.67 -1.31
CA SER A 22 -2.69 -6.11 -0.90
C SER A 22 -3.68 -5.94 -2.07
N ILE A 23 -3.20 -5.82 -3.31
CA ILE A 23 -4.07 -5.69 -4.49
C ILE A 23 -4.85 -6.98 -4.73
N ALA A 24 -4.32 -8.14 -4.38
CA ALA A 24 -5.03 -9.42 -4.52
C ALA A 24 -6.30 -9.43 -3.66
N ASP A 25 -6.23 -8.96 -2.41
CA ASP A 25 -7.39 -8.86 -1.52
C ASP A 25 -8.45 -7.89 -2.06
N ILE A 26 -8.00 -6.76 -2.64
CA ILE A 26 -8.91 -5.79 -3.27
C ILE A 26 -9.60 -6.43 -4.48
N HIS A 27 -8.87 -7.19 -5.30
CA HIS A 27 -9.45 -7.89 -6.44
C HIS A 27 -10.53 -8.87 -6.00
N VAL A 28 -10.29 -9.66 -4.95
CA VAL A 28 -11.29 -10.60 -4.41
C VAL A 28 -12.55 -9.87 -3.96
N ALA A 29 -12.42 -8.80 -3.15
CA ALA A 29 -13.57 -8.04 -2.68
C ALA A 29 -14.31 -7.33 -3.83
N PHE A 30 -13.58 -6.81 -4.82
CA PHE A 30 -14.15 -6.19 -6.01
C PHE A 30 -14.96 -7.21 -6.84
N HIS A 31 -14.44 -8.42 -7.00
CA HIS A 31 -15.15 -9.49 -7.68
C HIS A 31 -16.43 -9.89 -6.94
N ALA A 32 -16.42 -9.93 -5.60
CA ALA A 32 -17.62 -10.19 -4.82
C ALA A 32 -18.72 -9.15 -5.06
N VAL A 33 -18.38 -7.85 -5.11
CA VAL A 33 -19.33 -6.78 -5.47
C VAL A 33 -19.82 -6.94 -6.91
N LYS A 34 -18.92 -7.24 -7.85
CA LYS A 34 -19.23 -7.32 -9.29
C LYS A 34 -20.14 -8.51 -9.61
N ASP A 35 -19.95 -9.63 -8.92
CA ASP A 35 -20.69 -10.87 -9.16
C ASP A 35 -21.99 -10.95 -8.31
N ALA A 36 -22.26 -9.94 -7.47
CA ALA A 36 -23.45 -9.87 -6.63
C ALA A 36 -24.75 -9.73 -7.44
N GLY A 37 -25.77 -10.46 -7.01
CA GLY A 37 -27.13 -10.41 -7.53
C GLY A 37 -28.01 -9.41 -6.78
N PRO A 38 -29.27 -9.23 -7.24
CA PRO A 38 -30.20 -8.23 -6.69
C PRO A 38 -30.69 -8.53 -5.27
N MET A 39 -30.47 -9.76 -4.77
CA MET A 39 -30.88 -10.17 -3.42
C MET A 39 -29.71 -10.20 -2.42
N ASP A 40 -28.49 -9.92 -2.88
CA ASP A 40 -27.31 -9.88 -2.02
C ASP A 40 -27.19 -8.54 -1.31
N ASP A 41 -26.50 -8.52 -0.16
CA ASP A 41 -26.22 -7.30 0.58
C ASP A 41 -25.10 -6.49 -0.07
N LEU A 42 -25.46 -5.65 -1.05
CA LEU A 42 -24.51 -4.77 -1.73
C LEU A 42 -23.85 -3.76 -0.79
N TYR A 43 -24.51 -3.33 0.29
CA TYR A 43 -23.93 -2.39 1.23
C TYR A 43 -22.76 -3.03 1.97
N GLY A 44 -22.97 -4.23 2.53
CA GLY A 44 -21.90 -4.98 3.21
C GLY A 44 -20.72 -5.30 2.29
N LEU A 45 -20.98 -5.69 1.03
CA LEU A 45 -19.92 -5.98 0.06
C LEU A 45 -19.10 -4.74 -0.31
N LEU A 46 -19.76 -3.59 -0.49
CA LEU A 46 -19.08 -2.32 -0.75
C LEU A 46 -18.28 -1.84 0.46
N ASP A 47 -18.83 -1.99 1.67
CA ASP A 47 -18.12 -1.68 2.92
C ASP A 47 -16.85 -2.52 3.04
N GLU A 48 -16.92 -3.84 2.80
CA GLU A 48 -15.74 -4.70 2.83
C GLU A 48 -14.69 -4.26 1.79
N LEU A 49 -15.11 -3.96 0.56
CA LEU A 49 -14.21 -3.45 -0.48
C LEU A 49 -13.53 -2.14 -0.05
N GLU A 50 -14.30 -1.17 0.46
CA GLU A 50 -13.76 0.09 1.00
C GLU A 50 -12.69 -0.19 2.06
N ASP A 51 -12.98 -1.12 2.96
CA ASP A 51 -12.12 -1.46 4.08
C ASP A 51 -10.79 -2.10 3.62
N ARG A 52 -10.83 -2.97 2.59
CA ARG A 52 -9.62 -3.53 1.95
C ARG A 52 -8.79 -2.45 1.28
N VAL A 53 -9.41 -1.55 0.51
CA VAL A 53 -8.72 -0.43 -0.16
C VAL A 53 -8.06 0.48 0.88
N LYS A 54 -8.79 0.80 1.96
CA LYS A 54 -8.28 1.61 3.06
C LYS A 54 -7.08 0.95 3.75
N LYS A 55 -7.14 -0.36 4.01
CA LYS A 55 -6.01 -1.13 4.57
C LYS A 55 -4.80 -1.12 3.63
N ALA A 56 -4.96 -1.35 2.32
CA ALA A 56 -3.85 -1.27 1.37
C ALA A 56 -3.20 0.13 1.32
N ARG A 57 -4.02 1.19 1.41
CA ARG A 57 -3.54 2.58 1.45
C ARG A 57 -2.79 2.92 2.74
N THR A 58 -3.31 2.48 3.87
CA THR A 58 -2.86 2.93 5.20
C THR A 58 -1.91 1.96 5.91
N GLY A 59 -1.93 0.69 5.52
CA GLY A 59 -1.23 -0.42 6.21
C GLY A 59 -1.97 -1.01 7.39
N GLY A 60 -3.21 -0.57 7.63
CA GLY A 60 -3.94 -0.88 8.85
C GLY A 60 -3.14 -0.48 10.11
N LEU A 61 -3.20 -1.32 11.15
CA LEU A 61 -2.52 -1.12 12.43
C LEU A 61 -0.99 -1.10 12.33
N THR A 62 -0.41 -1.71 11.30
CA THR A 62 1.05 -1.82 11.14
C THR A 62 1.66 -0.62 10.41
N GLY A 63 0.84 0.25 9.80
CA GLY A 63 1.30 1.44 9.07
C GLY A 63 2.12 1.15 7.79
N SER A 64 2.08 -0.09 7.32
CA SER A 64 2.72 -0.55 6.08
C SER A 64 1.93 -0.21 4.81
N GLY A 65 2.28 -0.71 3.63
CA GLY A 65 1.50 -0.49 2.41
C GLY A 65 1.79 0.86 1.74
N SER A 66 0.81 1.49 1.10
CA SER A 66 1.08 2.65 0.22
C SER A 66 1.64 3.85 0.99
N LYS A 67 1.14 4.08 2.22
CA LYS A 67 1.67 5.12 3.12
C LYS A 67 3.11 4.81 3.56
N GLY A 68 3.42 3.55 3.89
CA GLY A 68 4.77 3.11 4.23
C GLY A 68 5.73 3.29 3.05
N HIS A 69 5.30 2.87 1.86
CA HIS A 69 6.02 3.05 0.61
C HIS A 69 6.29 4.54 0.32
N ARG A 70 5.30 5.43 0.48
CA ARG A 70 5.49 6.88 0.29
C ARG A 70 6.59 7.44 1.18
N LYS A 71 6.65 7.01 2.45
CA LYS A 71 7.69 7.44 3.40
C LYS A 71 9.07 6.89 2.99
N ALA A 72 9.15 5.59 2.72
CA ALA A 72 10.40 4.95 2.30
C ALA A 72 10.95 5.58 1.00
N LEU A 73 10.07 5.91 0.05
CA LEU A 73 10.46 6.53 -1.21
C LEU A 73 10.99 7.95 -1.02
N ALA A 74 10.43 8.71 -0.06
CA ALA A 74 10.96 10.03 0.30
C ALA A 74 12.37 9.89 0.91
N GLU A 75 12.54 9.02 1.90
CA GLU A 75 13.85 8.75 2.53
C GLU A 75 14.92 8.35 1.50
N TYR A 76 14.58 7.44 0.57
CA TYR A 76 15.49 7.02 -0.49
C TYR A 76 15.87 8.18 -1.44
N ARG A 77 14.91 9.04 -1.79
CA ARG A 77 15.14 10.21 -2.66
C ARG A 77 16.02 11.25 -1.98
N ASP A 78 15.82 11.49 -0.70
CA ASP A 78 16.62 12.43 0.07
C ASP A 78 18.08 11.95 0.16
N LEU A 79 18.32 10.63 0.26
CA LEU A 79 19.66 10.06 0.23
C LEU A 79 20.31 10.10 -1.18
N LEU A 80 19.52 9.99 -2.24
CA LEU A 80 20.01 10.12 -3.62
C LEU A 80 20.37 11.56 -3.98
N ASN A 81 19.55 12.51 -3.54
CA ASN A 81 19.68 13.93 -3.82
C ASN A 81 19.60 14.71 -2.51
N PRO A 82 20.67 14.71 -1.69
CA PRO A 82 20.68 15.42 -0.43
C PRO A 82 20.45 16.91 -0.72
N THR A 83 19.33 17.44 -0.22
CA THR A 83 19.09 18.89 -0.25
C THR A 83 20.22 19.56 0.53
N PRO A 84 20.96 20.53 -0.04
CA PRO A 84 22.00 21.21 0.71
C PRO A 84 21.37 21.91 1.91
N GLU A 85 21.92 21.68 3.11
CA GLU A 85 21.54 22.41 4.32
C GLU A 85 21.79 23.91 4.08
N VAL A 86 20.74 24.72 4.28
CA VAL A 86 20.77 26.19 4.18
C VAL A 86 21.02 26.78 5.56
#